data_AF-A0A444X6L8-F1
#
_entry.id   AF-A0A444X6L8-F1
#
_cell.length_a   1.000
_cell.length_b   1.000
_cell.length_c   1.000
_cell.angle_alpha   90.00
_cell.angle_beta   90.00
_cell.angle_gamma   90.00
#
_symmetry.space_group_name_H-M   'P 1'
#
loop_
_entity.id
_entity.type
_entity.pdbx_description
1 polymer ?
#
loop_
_entity_poly.entity_id
_entity_poly.type
_entity_poly.pdbx_seq_one_letter_code
_entity_poly.pdbx_strand_id
1 'polypeptide(L)'
;MDELLVDSDDNDVEDLLLNSIGSIGRVNFVGLSVDATKKYVFSNLDVAYAFYNAFGRVNGFSIRKFKAGHSEIDKSILWQTFVCSRQGYRIFRGVDETNRKRALKPKTRCGCVA
;
A
#
# COMPACT_ATOMS: atom_id res chain seq x y z
N MET A 1 -23.72 -7.65 -29.77
CA MET A 1 -24.36 -8.57 -28.82
C MET A 1 -23.36 -9.67 -28.62
N ASP A 2 -22.47 -9.45 -27.66
CA ASP A 2 -21.59 -10.50 -27.13
C ASP A 2 -21.63 -10.27 -25.63
N GLU A 3 -22.54 -11.02 -24.99
CA GLU A 3 -22.63 -11.16 -23.55
C GLU A 3 -21.32 -11.73 -23.03
N LEU A 4 -20.54 -10.90 -22.34
CA LEU A 4 -19.57 -11.43 -21.39
C LEU A 4 -20.35 -11.86 -20.15
N LEU A 5 -20.76 -13.12 -20.16
CA LEU A 5 -21.22 -13.83 -18.97
C LEU A 5 -20.10 -13.74 -17.92
N VAL A 6 -20.32 -12.91 -16.91
CA VAL A 6 -19.55 -12.98 -15.66
C VAL A 6 -20.16 -14.14 -14.89
N ASP A 7 -19.79 -15.36 -15.27
CA ASP A 7 -20.02 -16.53 -14.45
C ASP A 7 -18.97 -16.53 -13.34
N SER A 8 -19.32 -16.02 -12.17
CA SER A 8 -18.59 -16.26 -10.92
C SER A 8 -19.56 -16.09 -9.75
N ASP A 9 -19.86 -17.21 -9.12
CA ASP A 9 -20.76 -17.41 -8.00
C ASP A 9 -20.73 -16.28 -6.95
N ASP A 10 -21.89 -15.71 -6.63
CA ASP A 10 -22.13 -14.62 -5.67
C ASP A 10 -21.74 -14.93 -4.20
N ASN A 11 -21.03 -16.04 -3.93
CA ASN A 11 -20.63 -16.45 -2.58
C ASN A 11 -19.19 -16.06 -2.19
N ASP A 12 -18.31 -15.74 -3.14
CA ASP A 12 -16.89 -15.50 -2.85
C ASP A 12 -16.54 -14.01 -2.57
N VAL A 13 -17.45 -13.09 -2.88
CA VAL A 13 -17.18 -11.63 -2.82
C VAL A 13 -17.18 -11.11 -1.38
N GLU A 14 -18.00 -11.70 -0.51
CA GLU A 14 -18.14 -11.27 0.89
C GLU A 14 -16.89 -11.60 1.73
N ASP A 15 -16.18 -12.68 1.40
CA ASP A 15 -14.98 -13.11 2.15
C ASP A 15 -13.76 -12.23 1.87
N LEU A 16 -13.75 -11.52 0.73
CA LEU A 16 -12.65 -10.63 0.32
C LEU A 16 -12.84 -9.18 0.78
N LEU A 17 -13.96 -8.86 1.44
CA LEU A 17 -14.26 -7.52 1.94
C LEU A 17 -13.73 -7.30 3.36
N LEU A 18 -12.72 -6.44 3.48
CA LEU A 18 -12.12 -6.08 4.77
C LEU A 18 -12.67 -4.74 5.25
N ASN A 19 -13.62 -4.82 6.18
CA ASN A 19 -14.33 -3.67 6.75
C ASN A 19 -13.60 -2.99 7.91
N SER A 20 -12.72 -3.71 8.61
CA SER A 20 -12.01 -3.23 9.79
C SER A 20 -10.61 -3.82 9.90
N ILE A 21 -9.72 -3.11 10.59
CA ILE A 21 -8.36 -3.57 10.90
C ILE A 21 -8.38 -4.90 11.66
N GLY A 22 -9.40 -5.13 12.51
CA GLY A 22 -9.54 -6.38 13.25
C GLY A 22 -9.73 -7.60 12.34
N SER A 23 -10.32 -7.44 11.16
CA SER A 23 -10.55 -8.53 10.21
C SER A 23 -9.27 -9.00 9.53
N ILE A 24 -8.23 -8.14 9.45
CA ILE A 24 -6.95 -8.46 8.80
C ILE A 24 -6.26 -9.65 9.46
N GLY A 25 -6.43 -9.82 10.77
CA GLY A 25 -5.83 -10.93 11.52
C GLY A 25 -6.29 -12.33 11.10
N ARG A 26 -7.38 -12.44 10.33
CA ARG A 26 -7.89 -13.72 9.79
C ARG A 26 -7.26 -14.10 8.46
N VAL A 27 -6.57 -13.18 7.79
CA VAL A 27 -5.96 -13.41 6.48
C VAL A 27 -4.65 -14.17 6.65
N ASN A 28 -4.51 -15.30 5.94
CA ASN A 28 -3.23 -15.98 5.83
C ASN A 28 -2.40 -15.36 4.69
N PHE A 29 -1.35 -14.63 5.04
CA PHE A 29 -0.45 -14.01 4.07
C PHE A 29 0.66 -14.96 3.55
N VAL A 30 0.88 -16.11 4.20
CA VAL A 30 1.93 -17.04 3.80
C VAL A 30 1.55 -17.70 2.47
N GLY A 31 2.37 -17.49 1.44
CA GLY A 31 2.12 -18.00 0.10
C GLY A 31 1.01 -17.27 -0.67
N LEU A 32 0.51 -16.14 -0.15
CA LEU A 32 -0.49 -15.35 -0.85
C LEU A 32 0.12 -14.74 -2.13
N SER A 33 -0.48 -15.03 -3.28
CA SER A 33 0.00 -14.52 -4.57
C SER A 33 -0.34 -13.03 -4.73
N VAL A 34 0.45 -12.33 -5.54
CA VAL A 34 0.23 -10.91 -5.83
C VAL A 34 -1.16 -10.69 -6.44
N ASP A 35 -1.62 -11.60 -7.30
CA ASP A 35 -2.93 -11.45 -7.95
C ASP A 35 -4.09 -11.75 -7.01
N ALA A 36 -3.95 -12.70 -6.08
CA ALA A 36 -4.94 -12.91 -5.01
C ALA A 36 -5.01 -11.68 -4.08
N THR A 37 -3.86 -11.09 -3.77
CA THR A 37 -3.77 -9.90 -2.91
C THR A 37 -4.53 -8.70 -3.50
N LYS A 38 -4.56 -8.55 -4.83
CA LYS A 38 -5.30 -7.48 -5.53
C LYS A 38 -6.81 -7.64 -5.51
N LYS A 39 -7.34 -8.83 -5.21
CA LYS A 39 -8.79 -9.10 -5.20
C LYS A 39 -9.47 -8.61 -3.92
N TYR A 40 -8.72 -8.30 -2.86
CA TYR A 40 -9.28 -7.79 -1.62
C TYR A 40 -9.85 -6.39 -1.80
N VAL A 41 -11.04 -6.18 -1.22
CA VAL A 41 -11.74 -4.90 -1.21
C VAL A 41 -11.69 -4.33 0.20
N PHE A 42 -11.52 -3.02 0.33
CA PHE A 42 -11.37 -2.34 1.62
C PHE A 42 -12.42 -1.25 1.78
N SER A 43 -12.98 -1.14 2.99
CA SER A 43 -13.93 -0.08 3.33
C SER A 43 -13.28 1.31 3.35
N ASN A 44 -11.99 1.40 3.65
CA ASN A 44 -11.24 2.66 3.67
C ASN A 44 -9.73 2.45 3.43
N LEU A 45 -9.03 3.57 3.21
CA LEU A 45 -7.60 3.59 2.91
C LEU A 45 -6.70 3.12 4.07
N ASP A 46 -7.15 3.25 5.32
CA ASP A 46 -6.34 2.86 6.47
C ASP A 46 -6.39 1.35 6.71
N VAL A 47 -7.53 0.70 6.46
CA VAL A 47 -7.65 -0.78 6.43
C VAL A 47 -6.80 -1.33 5.28
N ALA A 48 -6.86 -0.72 4.09
CA ALA A 48 -5.99 -1.10 2.97
C ALA A 48 -4.51 -0.96 3.34
N TYR A 49 -4.11 0.15 3.97
CA TYR A 49 -2.74 0.35 4.43
C TYR A 49 -2.31 -0.71 5.44
N ALA A 50 -3.14 -1.02 6.44
CA ALA A 50 -2.84 -2.03 7.43
C ALA A 50 -2.69 -3.42 6.80
N PHE A 51 -3.54 -3.77 5.83
CA PHE A 51 -3.50 -5.05 5.12
C PHE A 51 -2.21 -5.18 4.30
N TYR A 52 -1.91 -4.22 3.42
CA TYR A 52 -0.70 -4.29 2.60
C TYR A 52 0.59 -4.19 3.42
N ASN A 53 0.55 -3.54 4.59
CA ASN A 53 1.66 -3.53 5.53
C ASN A 53 1.83 -4.89 6.23
N ALA A 54 0.74 -5.58 6.57
CA ALA A 54 0.80 -6.94 7.11
C ALA A 54 1.33 -7.93 6.06
N PHE A 55 0.80 -7.88 4.84
CA PHE A 55 1.30 -8.64 3.69
C PHE A 55 2.79 -8.40 3.47
N GLY A 56 3.21 -7.14 3.38
CA GLY A 56 4.61 -6.77 3.20
C GLY A 56 5.49 -7.33 4.32
N ARG A 57 5.05 -7.25 5.59
CA ARG A 57 5.82 -7.75 6.74
C ARG A 57 6.05 -9.25 6.67
N VAL A 58 5.02 -10.03 6.32
CA VAL A 58 5.15 -11.48 6.12
C VAL A 58 6.10 -11.79 4.95
N ASN A 59 6.10 -10.93 3.92
CA ASN A 59 6.95 -11.07 2.74
C ASN A 59 8.31 -10.33 2.85
N GLY A 60 8.70 -9.86 4.04
CA GLY A 60 10.03 -9.32 4.33
C GLY A 60 10.25 -7.84 3.97
N PHE A 61 9.20 -7.06 3.71
CA PHE A 61 9.31 -5.62 3.49
C PHE A 61 8.27 -4.83 4.31
N SER A 62 8.35 -3.51 4.24
CA SER A 62 7.37 -2.61 4.85
C SER A 62 6.99 -1.55 3.84
N ILE A 63 5.80 -1.00 3.97
CA ILE A 63 5.28 -0.01 3.02
C ILE A 63 5.20 1.40 3.63
N ARG A 64 5.20 2.41 2.76
CA ARG A 64 4.94 3.82 3.10
C ARG A 64 3.91 4.42 2.14
N LYS A 65 3.17 5.41 2.63
CA LYS A 65 2.32 6.29 1.80
C LYS A 65 3.23 7.13 0.88
N PHE A 66 2.94 7.16 -0.43
CA PHE A 66 3.75 7.90 -1.42
C PHE A 66 3.02 9.05 -2.08
N LYS A 67 2.07 8.74 -2.96
CA LYS A 67 1.25 9.73 -3.67
C LYS A 67 -0.20 9.54 -3.27
N ALA A 68 -0.92 10.64 -3.10
CA ALA A 68 -2.34 10.61 -2.84
C ALA A 68 -3.03 11.57 -3.82
N GLY A 69 -4.15 11.15 -4.37
CA GLY A 69 -5.06 12.04 -5.09
C GLY A 69 -6.13 12.57 -4.15
N HIS A 70 -6.49 13.82 -4.32
CA HIS A 70 -7.52 14.47 -3.53
C HIS A 70 -8.64 14.99 -4.43
N SER A 71 -9.86 15.00 -3.93
CA SER A 71 -10.98 15.68 -4.56
C SER A 71 -10.67 17.18 -4.66
N GLU A 72 -10.96 17.78 -5.82
CA GLU A 72 -10.79 19.24 -5.99
C GLU A 72 -11.79 20.04 -5.14
N ILE A 73 -12.95 19.44 -4.84
CA ILE A 73 -14.05 20.11 -4.14
C ILE A 73 -13.79 20.09 -2.63
N ASP A 74 -13.74 18.89 -2.04
CA ASP A 74 -13.70 18.72 -0.58
C ASP A 74 -12.29 18.45 -0.03
N LYS A 75 -11.29 18.32 -0.90
CA LYS A 75 -9.91 17.91 -0.54
C LYS A 75 -9.83 16.56 0.18
N SER A 76 -10.88 15.73 0.10
CA SER A 76 -10.89 14.36 0.59
C SER A 76 -9.95 13.48 -0.24
N ILE A 77 -9.36 12.45 0.38
CA ILE A 77 -8.43 11.55 -0.33
C ILE A 77 -9.25 10.57 -1.17
N LEU A 78 -9.03 10.58 -2.49
CA LEU A 78 -9.67 9.67 -3.45
C LEU A 78 -8.89 8.37 -3.64
N TRP A 79 -7.56 8.46 -3.68
CA TRP A 79 -6.68 7.30 -3.85
C TRP A 79 -5.34 7.55 -3.19
N GLN A 80 -4.65 6.46 -2.84
CA GLN A 80 -3.33 6.50 -2.21
C GLN A 80 -2.46 5.39 -2.77
N THR A 81 -1.30 5.75 -3.30
CA THR A 81 -0.26 4.78 -3.68
C THR A 81 0.56 4.41 -2.45
N PHE A 82 0.72 3.11 -2.23
CA PHE A 82 1.66 2.54 -1.29
C PHE A 82 2.88 1.99 -2.02
N VAL A 83 4.05 2.15 -1.41
CA VAL A 83 5.34 1.73 -1.97
C VAL A 83 6.19 1.09 -0.90
N CYS A 84 7.16 0.26 -1.27
CA CYS A 84 8.17 -0.21 -0.33
C CYS A 84 8.85 0.97 0.38
N SER A 85 9.10 0.85 1.68
CA SER A 85 9.76 1.86 2.51
C SER A 85 11.15 2.23 1.96
N ARG A 86 11.81 1.26 1.33
CA ARG A 86 13.12 1.37 0.69
C ARG A 86 13.06 1.79 -0.79
N GLN A 87 11.87 1.97 -1.37
CA GLN A 87 11.71 2.31 -2.80
C GLN A 87 12.26 3.69 -3.13
N GLY A 88 12.94 3.76 -4.28
CA GLY A 88 13.52 4.96 -4.86
C GLY A 88 14.81 5.42 -4.16
N TYR A 89 15.32 6.57 -4.58
CA TYR A 89 16.48 7.21 -3.97
C TYR A 89 16.09 8.57 -3.39
N ARG A 90 16.70 8.92 -2.26
CA ARG A 90 16.54 10.25 -1.70
C ARG A 90 17.33 11.24 -2.55
N ILE A 91 16.64 12.21 -3.13
CA ILE A 91 17.27 13.38 -3.74
C ILE A 91 17.70 14.29 -2.58
N PHE A 92 19.00 14.50 -2.41
CA PHE A 92 19.52 15.54 -1.53
C PHE A 92 19.39 16.87 -2.25
N ARG A 93 18.42 17.69 -1.85
CA ARG A 93 18.29 19.08 -2.32
C ARG A 93 18.72 20.01 -1.17
N GLY A 94 19.71 20.86 -1.42
CA GLY A 94 19.99 22.05 -0.61
C GLY A 94 20.65 21.82 0.75
N VAL A 95 21.74 21.06 0.82
CA VAL A 95 22.60 21.09 2.00
C VAL A 95 24.03 21.30 1.55
N ASP A 96 24.48 22.55 1.56
CA ASP A 96 25.91 22.82 1.65
C ASP A 96 26.38 22.17 2.95
N GLU A 97 27.26 21.17 2.84
CA GLU A 97 27.74 20.39 3.99
C GLU A 97 28.38 21.28 5.07
N THR A 98 28.81 22.48 4.67
CA THR A 98 29.53 23.47 5.47
C THR A 98 28.69 24.15 6.56
N ASN A 99 27.37 24.32 6.39
CA ASN A 99 26.53 25.10 7.34
C ASN A 99 25.55 24.25 8.16
N ARG A 100 25.78 22.93 8.21
CA ARG A 100 24.75 22.01 8.70
C ARG A 100 24.78 21.79 10.21
N LYS A 101 23.75 22.27 10.91
CA LYS A 101 23.59 22.11 12.37
C LYS A 101 23.18 20.71 12.85
N ARG A 102 22.77 19.79 11.96
CA ARG A 102 22.28 18.44 12.32
C ARG A 102 22.91 17.37 11.43
N ALA A 103 23.25 16.22 12.00
CA ALA A 103 23.81 15.07 11.28
C ALA A 103 22.94 14.57 10.12
N LEU A 104 23.55 13.92 9.12
CA LEU A 104 22.83 13.24 8.03
C LEU A 104 21.86 12.20 8.60
N LYS A 105 20.58 12.33 8.23
CA LYS A 105 19.63 11.25 8.48
C LYS A 105 20.07 10.02 7.67
N PRO A 106 19.99 8.80 8.23
CA PRO A 106 20.41 7.59 7.53
C PRO A 106 19.67 7.43 6.20
N LYS A 107 20.33 6.81 5.22
CA LYS A 107 19.74 6.53 3.91
C LYS A 107 18.77 5.37 4.03
N THR A 108 17.47 5.69 4.10
CA THR A 108 16.40 4.68 4.21
C THR A 108 15.84 4.22 2.86
N ARG A 109 16.04 5.00 1.78
CA ARG A 109 15.62 4.67 0.41
C ARG A 109 16.83 4.28 -0.44
N CYS A 110 16.85 3.03 -0.89
CA CYS A 110 17.99 2.42 -1.57
C CYS A 110 17.66 1.86 -2.97
N GLY A 111 16.51 2.23 -3.54
CA GLY A 111 16.11 1.79 -4.88
C GLY A 111 15.43 0.42 -4.92
N CYS A 112 14.82 -0.02 -3.81
CA CYS A 112 14.08 -1.28 -3.78
C CYS A 112 12.94 -1.28 -4.82
N VAL A 113 12.76 -2.42 -5.49
CA VAL A 113 11.76 -2.66 -6.55
C VAL A 113 10.69 -3.69 -6.13
N ALA A 114 10.65 -4.01 -4.82
CA ALA A 114 9.64 -4.88 -4.24
C ALA A 114 8.24 -4.29 -4.37
#